data_AF-A0A534LEI6-F1
#
_entry.id   AF-A0A534LEI6-F1
#
_cell.length_a   1.000
_cell.length_b   1.000
_cell.length_c   1.000
_cell.angle_alpha   90.00
_cell.angle_beta   90.00
_cell.angle_gamma   90.00
#
_symmetry.space_group_name_H-M   'P 1'
#
loop_
_entity.id
_entity.type
_entity.pdbx_description
1 polymer ?
#
loop_
_entity_poly.entity_id
_entity_poly.type
_entity_poly.pdbx_seq_one_letter_code
_entity_poly.pdbx_strand_id
1 'polypeptide(L)'
;MTETSFSKRFAASKGDSIEYQGKTVFGIYRRKVHKDDVIRVHFIRSNVAVREGLSVSITKGALVVNGQRLRDIILWMDTTPAGLEIVCQTPKSGAMLHVWNSWDQGGILQSWLGNAAMLIEEKEGSVILRCSDGLGDPEFGDLVVELGFAPASDQVRSLMANVQRRSRVDGRV
;
A
#
# COMPACT_ATOMS: atom_id res chain seq x y z
N MET A 1 1.63 33.15 8.00
CA MET A 1 1.69 32.54 6.66
C MET A 1 1.14 31.14 6.80
N THR A 2 0.03 30.80 6.14
CA THR A 2 -0.45 29.41 6.12
C THR A 2 0.54 28.59 5.29
N GLU A 3 1.26 27.68 5.92
CA GLU A 3 2.17 26.77 5.22
C GLU A 3 1.38 25.99 4.14
N THR A 4 1.94 25.88 2.94
CA THR A 4 1.27 25.18 1.83
C THR A 4 1.15 23.69 2.16
N SER A 5 -0.06 23.14 2.10
CA SER A 5 -0.32 21.73 2.39
C SER A 5 0.51 20.78 1.52
N PHE A 6 0.81 19.58 2.02
CA PHE A 6 1.58 18.59 1.26
C PHE A 6 0.92 18.22 -0.06
N SER A 7 -0.40 18.08 -0.10
CA SER A 7 -1.15 17.83 -1.34
C SER A 7 -0.84 18.84 -2.46
N LYS A 8 -0.78 20.14 -2.14
CA LYS A 8 -0.42 21.19 -3.11
C LYS A 8 1.06 21.11 -3.51
N ARG A 9 1.93 20.76 -2.57
CA ARG A 9 3.37 20.61 -2.81
C ARG A 9 3.68 19.40 -3.69
N PHE A 10 3.01 18.27 -3.46
CA PHE A 10 3.08 17.11 -4.32
C PHE A 10 2.50 17.39 -5.71
N ALA A 11 1.41 18.15 -5.81
CA ALA A 11 0.90 18.58 -7.11
C ALA A 11 1.95 19.41 -7.88
N ALA A 12 2.62 20.35 -7.20
CA ALA A 12 3.70 21.16 -7.79
C ALA A 12 4.93 20.31 -8.19
N SER A 13 5.26 19.28 -7.41
CA SER A 13 6.34 18.32 -7.72
C SER A 13 5.93 17.23 -8.72
N LYS A 14 4.69 17.26 -9.23
CA LYS A 14 4.11 16.22 -10.11
C LYS A 14 4.14 14.81 -9.48
N GLY A 15 3.94 14.75 -8.16
CA GLY A 15 3.89 13.51 -7.39
C GLY A 15 5.26 12.92 -7.03
N ASP A 16 6.32 13.70 -7.22
CA ASP A 16 7.66 13.41 -6.67
C ASP A 16 7.73 13.78 -5.17
N SER A 17 8.74 13.30 -4.48
CA SER A 17 9.00 13.62 -3.08
C SER A 17 9.16 15.12 -2.81
N ILE A 18 8.97 15.52 -1.55
CA ILE A 18 9.15 16.89 -1.08
C ILE A 18 9.97 16.88 0.22
N GLU A 19 10.66 17.98 0.52
CA GLU A 19 11.43 18.14 1.77
C GLU A 19 10.59 18.78 2.88
N TYR A 20 10.48 18.16 4.04
CA TYR A 20 9.78 18.71 5.20
C TYR A 20 10.60 18.49 6.47
N GLN A 21 10.92 19.58 7.17
CA GLN A 21 11.73 19.56 8.40
C GLN A 21 13.04 18.76 8.26
N GLY A 22 13.71 18.88 7.11
CA GLY A 22 14.97 18.17 6.81
C GLY A 22 14.80 16.68 6.51
N LYS A 23 13.58 16.22 6.24
CA LYS A 23 13.28 14.85 5.82
C LYS A 23 12.60 14.86 4.45
N THR A 24 12.96 13.87 3.64
CA THR A 24 12.23 13.58 2.40
C THR A 24 10.93 12.83 2.71
N VAL A 25 9.80 13.39 2.28
CA VAL A 25 8.47 12.81 2.47
C VAL A 25 7.81 12.50 1.12
N PHE A 26 6.97 11.46 1.11
CA PHE A 26 6.42 10.88 -0.11
C PHE A 26 4.90 10.77 -0.02
N GLY A 27 4.18 11.11 -1.10
CA GLY A 27 2.73 10.85 -1.19
C GLY A 27 2.40 9.39 -1.50
N ILE A 28 3.38 8.63 -2.00
CA ILE A 28 3.20 7.25 -2.47
C ILE A 28 4.54 6.51 -2.44
N TYR A 29 4.54 5.31 -1.89
CA TYR A 29 5.66 4.37 -1.98
C TYR A 29 5.55 3.59 -3.29
N ARG A 30 6.68 3.39 -3.96
CA ARG A 30 6.75 2.65 -5.23
C ARG A 30 7.85 1.61 -5.15
N ARG A 31 7.53 0.37 -5.50
CA ARG A 31 8.50 -0.73 -5.55
C ARG A 31 8.27 -1.62 -6.76
N LYS A 32 9.35 -1.96 -7.46
CA LYS A 32 9.29 -2.97 -8.51
C LYS A 32 9.10 -4.35 -7.88
N VAL A 33 8.10 -5.08 -8.35
CA VAL A 33 7.78 -6.45 -7.93
C VAL A 33 7.81 -7.38 -9.13
N HIS A 34 8.09 -8.65 -8.87
CA HIS A 34 8.19 -9.71 -9.85
C HIS A 34 7.12 -10.78 -9.61
N LYS A 35 7.09 -11.73 -10.54
CA LYS A 35 6.14 -12.82 -10.52
C LYS A 35 6.36 -13.67 -9.26
N ASP A 36 5.26 -13.88 -8.54
CA ASP A 36 5.20 -14.67 -7.31
C ASP A 36 5.97 -14.03 -6.13
N ASP A 37 6.28 -12.72 -6.19
CA ASP A 37 6.63 -11.96 -4.99
C ASP A 37 5.43 -11.94 -4.03
N VAL A 38 5.70 -12.06 -2.74
CA VAL A 38 4.71 -11.97 -1.66
C VAL A 38 4.98 -10.75 -0.81
N ILE A 39 3.93 -9.96 -0.61
CA ILE A 39 3.90 -8.82 0.29
C ILE A 39 3.19 -9.25 1.57
N ARG A 40 3.88 -9.18 2.69
CA ARG A 40 3.30 -9.36 4.02
C ARG A 40 2.97 -8.02 4.61
N VAL A 41 1.73 -7.81 5.04
CA VAL A 41 1.29 -6.55 5.62
C VAL A 41 1.16 -6.70 7.12
N HIS A 42 1.84 -5.83 7.86
CA HIS A 42 1.79 -5.78 9.31
C HIS A 42 1.50 -4.36 9.79
N PHE A 43 0.27 -4.12 10.25
CA PHE A 43 -0.11 -2.87 10.90
C PHE A 43 0.50 -2.81 12.30
N ILE A 44 1.31 -1.78 12.56
CA ILE A 44 2.00 -1.57 13.84
C ILE A 44 1.19 -0.62 14.74
N ARG A 45 0.62 0.44 14.16
CA ARG A 45 -0.12 1.47 14.90
C ARG A 45 -1.09 2.19 13.97
N SER A 46 -2.22 2.64 14.50
CA SER A 46 -3.01 3.75 13.95
C SER A 46 -3.39 4.77 15.01
N ASN A 47 -3.78 5.96 14.54
CA ASN A 47 -4.61 6.91 15.25
C ASN A 47 -6.03 6.33 15.40
N VAL A 48 -6.73 6.72 16.46
CA VAL A 48 -8.11 6.32 16.75
C VAL A 48 -9.14 7.34 16.26
N ALA A 49 -8.70 8.53 15.84
CA ALA A 49 -9.58 9.61 15.41
C ALA A 49 -10.33 9.29 14.11
N VAL A 50 -9.70 8.53 13.21
CA VAL A 50 -10.26 8.09 11.94
C VAL A 50 -9.93 6.62 11.68
N ARG A 51 -10.72 5.97 10.83
CA ARG A 51 -10.45 4.60 10.43
C ARG A 51 -9.37 4.62 9.35
N GLU A 52 -8.16 4.25 9.75
CA GLU A 52 -6.98 4.22 8.87
C GLU A 52 -6.85 2.91 8.10
N GLY A 53 -6.22 3.02 6.93
CA GLY A 53 -5.99 1.92 6.02
C GLY A 53 -4.85 2.17 5.05
N LEU A 54 -4.49 1.10 4.35
CA LEU A 54 -3.41 1.09 3.37
C LEU A 54 -3.99 0.73 2.00
N SER A 55 -3.90 1.67 1.07
CA SER A 55 -4.21 1.40 -0.33
C SER A 55 -2.99 0.81 -1.03
N VAL A 56 -3.22 -0.29 -1.74
CA VAL A 56 -2.20 -1.01 -2.49
C VAL A 56 -2.70 -1.20 -3.91
N SER A 57 -1.93 -0.79 -4.91
CA SER A 57 -2.24 -1.05 -6.32
C SER A 57 -1.04 -1.53 -7.11
N ILE A 58 -1.32 -2.16 -8.25
CA ILE A 58 -0.30 -2.67 -9.15
C ILE A 58 -0.59 -2.25 -10.60
N THR A 59 0.45 -1.83 -11.30
CA THR A 59 0.33 -1.29 -12.67
C THR A 59 -0.04 -2.36 -13.71
N LYS A 60 0.94 -3.18 -14.12
CA LYS A 60 0.79 -4.23 -15.15
C LYS A 60 0.77 -5.59 -14.47
N GLY A 61 -0.28 -5.93 -13.73
CA GLY A 61 -0.33 -7.18 -12.98
C GLY A 61 -1.64 -7.36 -12.23
N ALA A 62 -1.61 -8.23 -11.23
CA ALA A 62 -2.67 -8.34 -10.26
C ALA A 62 -2.13 -8.68 -8.88
N LEU A 63 -2.81 -8.16 -7.87
CA LEU A 63 -2.68 -8.53 -6.47
C LEU A 63 -3.61 -9.73 -6.24
N VAL A 64 -3.09 -10.82 -5.70
CA VAL A 64 -3.89 -11.98 -5.32
C VAL A 64 -4.00 -12.07 -3.82
N VAL A 65 -5.22 -11.91 -3.31
CA VAL A 65 -5.53 -11.88 -1.88
C VAL A 65 -6.77 -12.73 -1.66
N ASN A 66 -6.73 -13.69 -0.72
CA ASN A 66 -7.87 -14.58 -0.41
C ASN A 66 -8.53 -15.22 -1.66
N GLY A 67 -7.72 -15.58 -2.66
CA GLY A 67 -8.18 -16.17 -3.92
C GLY A 67 -8.82 -15.20 -4.91
N GLN A 68 -8.97 -13.93 -4.55
CA GLN A 68 -9.41 -12.87 -5.45
C GLN A 68 -8.22 -12.26 -6.19
N ARG A 69 -8.46 -11.82 -7.42
CA ARG A 69 -7.46 -11.20 -8.28
C ARG A 69 -7.86 -9.75 -8.57
N LEU A 70 -7.10 -8.81 -8.03
CA LEU A 70 -7.45 -7.39 -8.00
C LEU A 70 -6.32 -6.54 -8.62
N ARG A 71 -6.63 -5.33 -9.09
CA ARG A 71 -5.60 -4.34 -9.49
C ARG A 71 -5.23 -3.41 -8.35
N ASP A 72 -6.17 -3.22 -7.44
CA ASP A 72 -6.10 -2.37 -6.27
C ASP A 72 -6.89 -3.00 -5.12
N ILE A 73 -6.46 -2.72 -3.90
CA ILE A 73 -7.13 -3.14 -2.67
C ILE A 73 -6.88 -2.10 -1.58
N ILE A 74 -7.84 -1.92 -0.69
CA ILE A 74 -7.69 -1.13 0.52
C ILE A 74 -7.71 -2.10 1.69
N LEU A 75 -6.65 -2.04 2.51
CA LEU A 75 -6.50 -2.83 3.71
C LEU A 75 -6.79 -1.94 4.90
N TRP A 76 -7.94 -2.12 5.53
CA TRP A 76 -8.27 -1.36 6.74
C TRP A 76 -7.65 -2.03 7.95
N MET A 77 -7.05 -1.24 8.85
CA MET A 77 -6.35 -1.79 10.02
C MET A 77 -7.27 -2.63 10.92
N ASP A 78 -8.54 -2.25 11.04
CA ASP A 78 -9.53 -2.91 11.91
C ASP A 78 -10.08 -4.23 11.37
N THR A 79 -9.95 -4.49 10.06
CA THR A 79 -10.51 -5.69 9.40
C THR A 79 -9.46 -6.55 8.73
N THR A 80 -8.25 -6.04 8.55
CA THR A 80 -7.15 -6.80 7.95
C THR A 80 -6.64 -7.84 8.95
N PRO A 81 -6.66 -9.13 8.61
CA PRO A 81 -6.13 -10.16 9.50
C PRO A 81 -4.61 -10.00 9.67
N ALA A 82 -4.12 -10.33 10.86
CA ALA A 82 -2.69 -10.39 11.12
C ALA A 82 -2.01 -11.38 10.15
N GLY A 83 -0.89 -10.96 9.56
CA GLY A 83 -0.13 -11.79 8.62
C GLY A 83 -0.77 -11.93 7.24
N LEU A 84 -1.62 -10.99 6.81
CA LEU A 84 -2.13 -10.96 5.45
C LEU A 84 -0.99 -11.03 4.42
N GLU A 85 -1.09 -11.97 3.50
CA GLU A 85 -0.19 -12.12 2.37
C GLU A 85 -0.89 -11.71 1.06
N ILE A 86 -0.22 -10.85 0.29
CA ILE A 86 -0.63 -10.45 -1.05
C ILE A 86 0.37 -11.02 -2.03
N VAL A 87 -0.10 -11.80 -3.01
CA VAL A 87 0.80 -12.35 -4.03
C VAL A 87 0.74 -11.52 -5.31
N CYS A 88 1.91 -11.14 -5.80
CA CYS A 88 2.07 -10.38 -7.04
C CYS A 88 2.07 -11.31 -8.26
N GLN A 89 1.06 -11.17 -9.12
CA GLN A 89 1.07 -11.75 -10.46
C GLN A 89 1.49 -10.70 -11.47
N THR A 90 2.68 -10.84 -12.03
CA THR A 90 3.25 -9.88 -12.99
C THR A 90 3.69 -10.55 -14.30
N PRO A 91 3.84 -9.78 -15.40
CA PRO A 91 4.63 -10.17 -16.56
C PRO A 91 6.09 -10.44 -16.18
N LYS A 92 6.84 -11.06 -17.11
CA LYS A 92 8.28 -11.31 -16.95
C LYS A 92 9.11 -10.04 -16.70
N SER A 93 8.67 -8.89 -17.21
CA SER A 93 9.33 -7.58 -16.99
C SER A 93 9.20 -7.05 -15.56
N GLY A 94 8.39 -7.70 -14.72
CA GLY A 94 7.91 -7.17 -13.45
C GLY A 94 6.77 -6.16 -13.63
N ALA A 95 6.28 -5.66 -12.50
CA ALA A 95 5.30 -4.58 -12.40
C ALA A 95 5.70 -3.59 -11.31
N MET A 96 5.12 -2.39 -11.33
CA MET A 96 5.27 -1.42 -10.24
C MET A 96 4.12 -1.59 -9.25
N LEU A 97 4.47 -1.82 -7.99
CA LEU A 97 3.59 -1.71 -6.83
C LEU A 97 3.54 -0.26 -6.39
N HIS A 98 2.36 0.23 -6.06
CA HIS A 98 2.12 1.53 -5.47
C HIS A 98 1.39 1.37 -4.15
N VAL A 99 1.84 2.08 -3.12
CA VAL A 99 1.24 2.02 -1.78
C VAL A 99 1.09 3.43 -1.21
N TRP A 100 -0.03 3.73 -0.57
CA TRP A 100 -0.28 4.98 0.14
C TRP A 100 -1.26 4.78 1.30
N ASN A 101 -1.26 5.69 2.29
CA ASN A 101 -2.26 5.68 3.36
C ASN A 101 -3.59 6.25 2.89
N SER A 102 -4.67 5.70 3.44
CA SER A 102 -6.04 6.10 3.18
C SER A 102 -6.84 6.04 4.47
N TRP A 103 -7.83 6.91 4.60
CA TRP A 103 -8.69 6.94 5.78
C TRP A 103 -10.15 7.06 5.38
N ASP A 104 -11.04 6.62 6.27
CA ASP A 104 -12.47 6.89 6.16
C ASP A 104 -12.81 8.18 6.91
N GLN A 105 -13.51 9.08 6.22
CA GLN A 105 -14.10 10.26 6.83
C GLN A 105 -15.61 10.28 6.55
N GLY A 106 -16.38 9.70 7.46
CA GLY A 106 -17.84 9.69 7.37
C GLY A 106 -18.39 8.80 6.26
N GLY A 107 -17.75 7.66 6.01
CA GLY A 107 -18.09 6.71 4.94
C GLY A 107 -17.46 7.04 3.59
N ILE A 108 -16.61 8.08 3.53
CA ILE A 108 -15.92 8.50 2.31
C ILE A 108 -14.45 8.13 2.42
N LEU A 109 -13.96 7.37 1.45
CA LEU A 109 -12.55 7.07 1.29
C LEU A 109 -11.78 8.34 0.93
N GLN A 110 -10.74 8.64 1.70
CA GLN A 110 -9.85 9.78 1.48
C GLN A 110 -8.41 9.32 1.25
N SER A 111 -7.66 10.07 0.45
CA SER A 111 -6.23 9.88 0.19
C SER A 111 -5.63 11.16 -0.41
N TRP A 112 -4.33 11.41 -0.17
CA TRP A 112 -3.57 12.50 -0.78
C TRP A 112 -4.12 13.93 -0.54
N LEU A 113 -5.04 14.09 0.40
CA LEU A 113 -5.58 15.40 0.80
C LEU A 113 -4.77 16.01 1.93
N GLY A 114 -4.83 17.34 2.06
CA GLY A 114 -4.22 18.06 3.15
C GLY A 114 -2.72 17.73 3.30
N ASN A 115 -2.36 17.26 4.48
CA ASN A 115 -0.99 16.90 4.86
C ASN A 115 -0.71 15.39 4.82
N ALA A 116 -1.48 14.62 4.06
CA ALA A 116 -1.24 13.20 3.89
C ALA A 116 0.11 12.95 3.20
N ALA A 117 0.98 12.18 3.86
CA ALA A 117 2.31 11.83 3.38
C ALA A 117 2.89 10.66 4.17
N MET A 118 4.03 10.14 3.70
CA MET A 118 4.76 9.07 4.34
C MET A 118 6.25 9.41 4.47
N LEU A 119 6.81 9.07 5.63
CA LEU A 119 8.23 8.77 5.77
C LEU A 119 8.44 7.29 5.47
N ILE A 120 9.49 6.99 4.70
CA ILE A 120 9.80 5.66 4.22
C ILE A 120 11.12 5.21 4.84
N GLU A 121 11.08 4.13 5.60
CA GLU A 121 12.23 3.52 6.25
C GLU A 121 12.50 2.15 5.62
N GLU A 122 13.44 2.12 4.67
CA GLU A 122 13.86 0.88 4.02
C GLU A 122 14.70 0.02 4.98
N LYS A 123 14.45 -1.29 4.96
CA LYS A 123 15.18 -2.31 5.71
C LYS A 123 15.54 -3.47 4.79
N GLU A 124 16.37 -4.38 5.27
CA GLU A 124 16.61 -5.63 4.56
C GLU A 124 15.30 -6.43 4.45
N GLY A 125 14.82 -6.63 3.22
CA GLY A 125 13.61 -7.41 2.93
C GLY A 125 12.28 -6.78 3.34
N SER A 126 12.26 -5.55 3.87
CA SER A 126 11.02 -4.88 4.31
C SER A 126 11.12 -3.36 4.23
N VAL A 127 9.98 -2.68 4.36
CA VAL A 127 9.90 -1.22 4.48
C VAL A 127 8.89 -0.86 5.55
N ILE A 128 9.21 0.11 6.40
CA ILE A 128 8.23 0.75 7.28
C ILE A 128 7.74 2.04 6.62
N LEU A 129 6.42 2.15 6.52
CA LEU A 129 5.72 3.35 6.12
C LEU A 129 5.17 4.01 7.37
N ARG A 130 5.66 5.21 7.68
CA ARG A 130 5.13 6.05 8.74
C ARG A 130 4.33 7.17 8.13
N CYS A 131 3.02 7.13 8.30
CA CYS A 131 2.09 7.97 7.57
C CYS A 131 1.57 9.08 8.47
N SER A 132 1.44 10.27 7.88
CA SER A 132 0.55 11.33 8.34
C SER A 132 -0.77 11.18 7.61
N ASP A 133 -1.85 11.29 8.35
CA ASP A 133 -3.17 11.48 7.75
C ASP A 133 -3.28 12.91 7.19
N GLY A 134 -4.35 13.19 6.44
CA GLY A 134 -4.54 14.48 5.79
C GLY A 134 -5.04 15.59 6.71
N LEU A 135 -5.27 15.32 8.00
CA LEU A 135 -6.01 16.16 8.93
C LEU A 135 -5.07 16.93 9.85
N GLY A 136 -5.21 18.27 9.86
CA GLY A 136 -4.41 19.11 10.74
C GLY A 136 -2.93 19.14 10.39
N ASP A 137 -2.08 19.17 11.40
CA ASP A 137 -0.63 19.24 11.25
C ASP A 137 -0.03 17.86 10.91
N PRO A 138 1.10 17.78 10.18
CA PRO A 138 1.66 16.50 9.79
C PRO A 138 2.15 15.65 10.99
N GLU A 139 1.54 14.48 11.21
CA GLU A 139 1.91 13.54 12.26
C GLU A 139 2.25 12.16 11.68
N PHE A 140 3.54 11.87 11.45
CA PHE A 140 4.01 10.57 10.91
C PHE A 140 3.94 9.39 11.90
N GLY A 141 2.89 9.37 12.72
CA GLY A 141 2.52 8.28 13.60
C GLY A 141 1.05 7.92 13.49
N ASP A 142 0.29 8.57 12.60
CA ASP A 142 -1.15 8.33 12.40
C ASP A 142 -1.42 6.93 11.86
N LEU A 143 -0.54 6.43 11.00
CA LEU A 143 -0.56 5.04 10.58
C LEU A 143 0.88 4.55 10.42
N VAL A 144 1.24 3.45 11.06
CA VAL A 144 2.55 2.81 10.91
C VAL A 144 2.33 1.39 10.42
N VAL A 145 2.88 1.07 9.24
CA VAL A 145 2.74 -0.24 8.60
C VAL A 145 4.10 -0.73 8.14
N GLU A 146 4.39 -2.00 8.37
CA GLU A 146 5.54 -2.68 7.79
C GLU A 146 5.07 -3.56 6.62
N LEU A 147 5.77 -3.45 5.48
CA LEU A 147 5.60 -4.35 4.35
C LEU A 147 6.84 -5.22 4.22
N GLY A 148 6.68 -6.51 4.44
CA GLY A 148 7.72 -7.52 4.17
C GLY A 148 7.62 -8.01 2.72
N PHE A 149 8.77 -8.18 2.06
CA PHE A 149 8.85 -8.67 0.69
C PHE A 149 9.70 -9.93 0.64
N ALA A 150 9.07 -11.03 0.23
CA ALA A 150 9.73 -12.31 0.08
C ALA A 150 9.27 -13.00 -1.21
N PRO A 151 10.06 -13.93 -1.76
CA PRO A 151 9.54 -14.87 -2.74
C PRO A 151 8.38 -15.68 -2.15
N ALA A 152 7.41 -16.09 -2.96
CA ALA A 152 6.35 -16.98 -2.51
C ALA A 152 6.91 -18.26 -1.89
N SER A 153 6.43 -18.57 -0.68
CA SER A 153 6.63 -19.86 -0.03
C SER A 153 5.94 -20.98 -0.84
N ASP A 154 6.37 -22.22 -0.66
CA ASP A 154 5.76 -23.37 -1.33
C ASP A 154 4.26 -23.51 -1.03
N GLN A 155 3.85 -23.11 0.17
CA GLN A 155 2.47 -23.10 0.62
C GLN A 155 1.62 -22.09 -0.17
N VAL A 156 2.15 -20.88 -0.38
CA VAL A 156 1.54 -19.85 -1.23
C VAL A 156 1.47 -20.31 -2.68
N ARG A 157 2.54 -20.92 -3.20
CA ARG A 157 2.58 -21.47 -4.57
C ARG A 157 1.48 -22.51 -4.80
N SER A 158 1.26 -23.40 -3.84
CA SER A 158 0.22 -24.43 -3.92
C SER A 158 -1.20 -23.85 -3.93
N LEU A 159 -1.45 -22.81 -3.12
CA LEU A 159 -2.74 -22.08 -3.12
C LEU A 159 -2.95 -21.35 -4.45
N MET A 160 -1.93 -20.70 -4.99
CA MET A 160 -2.00 -19.99 -6.28
C MET A 160 -2.37 -20.91 -7.45
N ALA A 161 -1.84 -22.14 -7.47
CA ALA A 161 -2.14 -23.12 -8.51
C ALA A 161 -3.63 -23.53 -8.53
N ASN A 162 -4.32 -23.42 -7.39
CA ASN A 162 -5.75 -23.71 -7.28
C ASN A 162 -6.61 -22.53 -7.76
N VAL A 163 -6.21 -21.28 -7.48
CA VAL A 163 -6.88 -20.07 -7.97
C VAL A 163 -6.82 -19.98 -9.50
N GLN A 164 -5.66 -20.26 -10.10
CA GLN A 164 -5.49 -20.26 -11.55
C GLN A 164 -6.37 -21.33 -12.22
N ARG A 165 -6.52 -22.51 -11.62
CA ARG A 165 -7.42 -23.55 -12.12
C ARG A 165 -8.89 -23.11 -12.11
N ARG A 166 -9.36 -22.44 -11.05
CA ARG A 166 -10.74 -21.91 -10.97
C ARG A 166 -11.02 -20.84 -12.02
N SER A 167 -10.11 -19.89 -12.21
CA SER A 167 -10.26 -18.84 -13.24
C SER A 167 -10.34 -19.35 -14.69
N ARG A 168 -9.75 -20.53 -14.98
CA ARG A 168 -9.82 -21.17 -16.30
C ARG A 168 -11.12 -21.94 -16.54
N VAL A 169 -11.80 -22.36 -15.46
CA VAL A 169 -13.08 -23.06 -15.54
C VAL A 169 -14.22 -22.06 -15.77
N ASP A 170 -14.20 -20.91 -15.09
CA ASP A 170 -15.24 -19.87 -15.21
C ASP A 170 -15.12 -19.02 -16.49
N GLY A 171 -13.99 -19.08 -17.21
CA GLY A 171 -13.76 -18.37 -18.47
C GLY A 171 -14.21 -19.13 -19.74
N ARG A 172 -14.96 -20.22 -19.58
CA ARG A 172 -15.61 -20.95 -20.69
C ARG A 172 -17.13 -20.78 -20.61
N VAL A 173 -17.62 -19.62 -21.03
CA VAL A 173 -19.01 -19.41 -21.50
C VAL A 173 -18.94 -18.57 -22.76
#